data_AF-A0A7V6RIG5-F1
#
_entry.id   AF-A0A7V6RIG5-F1
#
_cell.length_a   1.000
_cell.length_b   1.000
_cell.length_c   1.000
_cell.angle_alpha   90.00
_cell.angle_beta   90.00
_cell.angle_gamma   90.00
#
_symmetry.space_group_name_H-M   'P 1'
#
loop_
_entity.id
_entity.type
_entity.pdbx_description
1 polymer ?
#
loop_
_entity_poly.entity_id
_entity_poly.type
_entity_poly.pdbx_seq_one_letter_code
_entity_poly.pdbx_strand_id
1 'polypeptide(L)'
;MNLVKAFNIILLIFLLFLFNSCKEKTEILTSKIIYDVYISPVEIEQPHVNYLSPKKRQEVLKFVTKAFKTNKVTDSIGNIITIDNLSKKIYELDTNVNAIDNASKLLEKFILDQWDVIRFEESWEYNKNTGQIFKAVKNLSFMKGEKDSFMMPTMSKHIFSIDVANIKMKKPDLDKSYVIYDVCIIPLVESTSPYYHNISLSSRQKYFTDLFNAVRNNKAIVLDYFYEKIPRDKISDLFVIKGIEEFTNKEISIPISIEEIGRIKFIEQWYWDTSNLTLNKYVFGVNPGLQVRKEDDLIGFSPLFWAIFNKKIINDL
;
A
#
# COMPACT_ATOMS: atom_id res chain seq x y z
N MET A 1 -12.23 -58.35 -5.18
CA MET A 1 -12.00 -57.06 -4.50
C MET A 1 -13.38 -56.47 -4.19
N ASN A 2 -13.78 -56.39 -2.91
CA ASN A 2 -15.16 -56.05 -2.53
C ASN A 2 -15.59 -54.69 -3.10
N LEU A 3 -16.75 -54.66 -3.76
CA LEU A 3 -17.36 -53.44 -4.34
C LEU A 3 -17.39 -52.28 -3.33
N VAL A 4 -17.63 -52.59 -2.05
CA VAL A 4 -17.65 -51.65 -0.93
C VAL A 4 -16.27 -51.02 -0.68
N LYS A 5 -15.19 -51.78 -0.81
CA LYS A 5 -13.82 -51.26 -0.67
C LYS A 5 -13.45 -50.34 -1.84
N ALA A 6 -13.88 -50.68 -3.05
CA ALA A 6 -13.66 -49.84 -4.24
C ALA A 6 -14.45 -48.52 -4.14
N PHE A 7 -15.71 -48.56 -3.69
CA PHE A 7 -16.54 -47.37 -3.47
C PHE A 7 -15.95 -46.43 -2.41
N ASN A 8 -15.49 -46.98 -1.27
CA ASN A 8 -14.88 -46.18 -0.21
C ASN A 8 -13.56 -45.52 -0.64
N ILE A 9 -12.75 -46.18 -1.47
CA ILE A 9 -11.52 -45.61 -2.01
C ILE A 9 -11.83 -44.47 -2.98
N ILE A 10 -12.83 -44.63 -3.85
CA ILE A 10 -13.25 -43.59 -4.80
C ILE A 10 -13.81 -42.37 -4.06
N LEU A 11 -14.62 -42.57 -3.01
CA LEU A 11 -15.16 -41.50 -2.18
C LEU A 11 -14.05 -40.73 -1.44
N LEU A 12 -13.04 -41.44 -0.93
CA LEU A 12 -11.88 -40.84 -0.27
C LEU A 12 -11.04 -40.01 -1.25
N ILE A 13 -10.81 -40.52 -2.47
CA ILE A 13 -10.11 -39.79 -3.54
C ILE A 13 -10.91 -38.55 -3.94
N PHE A 14 -12.23 -38.66 -4.09
CA PHE A 14 -13.10 -37.52 -4.40
C PHE A 14 -13.07 -36.45 -3.29
N LEU A 15 -13.13 -36.85 -2.01
CA LEU A 15 -12.95 -35.96 -0.87
C LEU A 15 -11.57 -35.29 -0.87
N LEU A 16 -10.49 -36.02 -1.16
CA LEU A 16 -9.14 -35.47 -1.29
C LEU A 16 -9.03 -34.46 -2.45
N PHE A 17 -9.75 -34.66 -3.55
CA PHE A 17 -9.84 -33.69 -4.65
C PHE A 17 -10.64 -32.44 -4.28
N LEU A 18 -11.70 -32.57 -3.45
CA LEU A 18 -12.47 -31.42 -2.96
C LEU A 18 -11.63 -30.49 -2.06
N PHE A 19 -10.66 -31.03 -1.29
CA PHE A 19 -9.77 -30.22 -0.46
C PHE A 19 -8.63 -29.52 -1.25
N ASN A 20 -8.28 -29.99 -2.45
CA ASN A 20 -7.24 -29.36 -3.28
C ASN A 20 -7.75 -28.22 -4.19
N SER A 21 -9.06 -28.02 -4.29
CA SER A 21 -9.65 -27.01 -5.20
C SER A 21 -9.64 -25.58 -4.64
N CYS A 22 -9.15 -25.35 -3.43
CA CYS A 22 -9.11 -24.02 -2.82
C CYS A 22 -7.73 -23.35 -2.93
N LYS A 23 -7.10 -23.43 -4.11
CA LYS A 23 -6.02 -22.48 -4.43
C LYS A 23 -6.67 -21.12 -4.69
N GLU A 24 -6.32 -20.12 -3.88
CA GLU A 24 -6.66 -18.73 -4.19
C GLU A 24 -6.17 -18.43 -5.60
N LYS A 25 -7.10 -18.07 -6.49
CA LYS A 25 -6.75 -17.71 -7.86
C LYS A 25 -6.19 -16.30 -7.85
N THR A 26 -4.88 -16.19 -7.62
CA THR A 26 -4.17 -14.92 -7.69
C THR A 26 -3.77 -14.60 -9.13
N GLU A 27 -3.70 -13.31 -9.43
CA GLU A 27 -3.26 -12.76 -10.71
C GLU A 27 -2.20 -11.70 -10.42
N ILE A 28 -1.18 -11.59 -11.28
CA ILE A 28 -0.14 -10.56 -11.14
C ILE A 28 -0.74 -9.21 -11.57
N LEU A 29 -0.68 -8.22 -10.69
CA LEU A 29 -1.00 -6.83 -11.02
C LEU A 29 0.24 -6.11 -11.55
N THR A 30 1.36 -6.22 -10.84
CA THR A 30 2.65 -5.73 -11.30
C THR A 30 3.80 -6.51 -10.68
N SER A 31 4.82 -6.81 -11.48
CA SER A 31 6.06 -7.43 -10.99
C SER A 31 6.99 -6.43 -10.32
N LYS A 32 6.80 -5.12 -10.55
CA LYS A 32 7.57 -4.04 -9.95
C LYS A 32 6.80 -2.72 -9.97
N ILE A 33 6.69 -2.07 -8.81
CA ILE A 33 6.28 -0.68 -8.66
C ILE A 33 7.15 -0.02 -7.60
N ILE A 34 7.51 1.23 -7.81
CA ILE A 34 8.21 2.08 -6.85
C ILE A 34 7.30 3.24 -6.49
N TYR A 35 7.10 3.51 -5.20
CA TYR A 35 6.25 4.61 -4.76
C TYR A 35 6.64 5.14 -3.40
N ASP A 36 6.38 6.42 -3.17
CA ASP A 36 6.65 7.10 -1.90
C ASP A 36 5.39 7.15 -1.04
N VAL A 37 5.55 6.88 0.25
CA VAL A 37 4.52 7.07 1.26
C VAL A 37 5.04 8.06 2.28
N TYR A 38 4.32 9.18 2.39
CA TYR A 38 4.56 10.16 3.43
C TYR A 38 4.00 9.64 4.75
N ILE A 39 4.81 9.69 5.80
CA ILE A 39 4.45 9.28 7.15
C ILE A 39 4.71 10.44 8.11
N SER A 40 3.65 11.14 8.49
CA SER A 40 3.66 12.21 9.48
C SER A 40 4.41 11.77 10.75
N PRO A 41 5.45 12.49 11.18
CA PRO A 41 6.12 12.24 12.45
C PRO A 41 5.30 12.70 13.64
N VAL A 42 4.32 13.59 13.42
CA VAL A 42 3.42 14.13 14.43
C VAL A 42 2.00 13.62 14.20
N GLU A 43 1.29 13.41 15.30
CA GLU A 43 -0.12 13.03 15.27
C GLU A 43 -0.94 14.19 14.71
N ILE A 44 -1.76 13.91 13.70
CA ILE A 44 -2.78 14.83 13.16
C ILE A 44 -4.12 14.24 13.60
N GLU A 45 -5.20 15.02 13.57
CA GLU A 45 -6.57 14.65 13.95
C GLU A 45 -7.07 13.28 13.41
N GLN A 46 -6.39 12.69 12.42
CA GLN A 46 -6.60 11.33 11.92
C GLN A 46 -5.35 10.45 12.12
N PRO A 47 -5.16 9.80 13.28
CA PRO A 47 -3.94 9.07 13.64
C PRO A 47 -3.68 7.81 12.81
N HIS A 48 -4.57 7.43 11.90
CA HIS A 48 -4.37 6.31 10.98
C HIS A 48 -3.92 6.75 9.59
N VAL A 49 -4.12 8.02 9.22
CA VAL A 49 -3.79 8.50 7.89
C VAL A 49 -2.34 8.96 7.87
N ASN A 50 -1.52 8.29 7.06
CA ASN A 50 -0.11 8.64 6.88
C ASN A 50 0.63 8.76 8.22
N TYR A 51 0.33 7.93 9.24
CA TYR A 51 0.95 8.06 10.55
C TYR A 51 1.46 6.71 11.06
N LEU A 52 2.66 6.74 11.64
CA LEU A 52 3.24 5.62 12.37
C LEU A 52 3.38 6.04 13.84
N SER A 53 2.65 5.34 14.72
CA SER A 53 2.69 5.60 16.16
C SER A 53 4.11 5.46 16.74
N PRO A 54 4.39 6.08 17.91
CA PRO A 54 5.72 6.00 18.53
C PRO A 54 6.17 4.56 18.76
N LYS A 55 5.24 3.68 19.16
CA LYS A 55 5.49 2.24 19.31
C LYS A 55 5.92 1.60 17.99
N LYS A 56 5.30 1.97 16.87
CA LYS A 56 5.67 1.46 15.54
C LYS A 56 7.01 2.00 15.07
N ARG A 57 7.31 3.28 15.31
CA ARG A 57 8.64 3.85 15.03
C ARG A 57 9.74 3.16 15.83
N GLN A 58 9.47 2.73 17.07
CA GLN A 58 10.38 1.90 17.86
C GLN A 58 10.60 0.50 17.25
N GLU A 59 9.57 -0.12 16.66
CA GLU A 59 9.73 -1.38 15.89
C GLU A 59 10.63 -1.16 14.67
N VAL A 60 10.43 -0.05 13.95
CA VAL A 60 11.26 0.36 12.80
C VAL A 60 12.70 0.60 13.22
N LEU A 61 12.95 1.30 14.33
CA LEU A 61 14.30 1.55 14.84
C LEU A 61 15.03 0.23 15.10
N LYS A 62 14.39 -0.72 15.78
CA LYS A 62 14.96 -2.06 16.02
C LYS A 62 15.28 -2.78 14.71
N PHE A 63 14.40 -2.67 13.71
CA PHE A 63 14.60 -3.23 12.37
C PHE A 63 15.82 -2.62 11.68
N VAL A 64 15.91 -1.30 11.63
CA VAL A 64 17.01 -0.57 10.99
C VAL A 64 18.33 -0.84 11.70
N THR A 65 18.36 -0.81 13.04
CA THR A 65 19.56 -1.16 13.82
C THR A 65 20.03 -2.58 13.53
N LYS A 66 19.11 -3.54 13.38
CA LYS A 66 19.46 -4.91 13.00
C LYS A 66 20.04 -4.96 11.59
N ALA A 67 19.46 -4.24 10.64
CA ALA A 67 19.97 -4.17 9.26
C ALA A 67 21.41 -3.64 9.20
N PHE A 68 21.73 -2.60 9.99
CA PHE A 68 23.10 -2.10 10.14
C PHE A 68 24.04 -3.17 10.70
N LYS A 69 23.64 -3.86 11.78
CA LYS A 69 24.44 -4.94 12.37
C LYS A 69 24.71 -6.11 11.42
N THR A 70 23.91 -6.27 10.38
CA THR A 70 24.04 -7.33 9.37
C THR A 70 24.52 -6.83 8.01
N ASN A 71 25.02 -5.59 7.90
CA ASN A 71 25.52 -5.00 6.65
C ASN A 71 24.51 -5.05 5.49
N LYS A 72 23.23 -4.78 5.78
CA LYS A 72 22.13 -4.76 4.81
C LYS A 72 21.65 -3.36 4.42
N VAL A 73 22.34 -2.33 4.90
CA VAL A 73 21.98 -0.92 4.65
C VAL A 73 22.85 -0.38 3.52
N THR A 74 22.23 0.25 2.54
CA THR A 74 22.90 0.78 1.34
C THR A 74 22.61 2.27 1.10
N ASP A 75 23.51 2.94 0.36
CA ASP A 75 23.27 4.27 -0.19
C ASP A 75 22.39 4.24 -1.46
N SER A 76 22.21 5.38 -2.12
CA SER A 76 21.34 5.52 -3.30
C SER A 76 21.85 4.79 -4.55
N ILE A 77 23.11 4.36 -4.56
CA ILE A 77 23.71 3.62 -5.69
C ILE A 77 24.03 2.16 -5.32
N GLY A 78 23.66 1.72 -4.11
CA GLY A 78 23.75 0.33 -3.68
C GLY A 78 25.01 -0.03 -2.89
N ASN A 79 25.87 0.93 -2.53
CA ASN A 79 27.02 0.62 -1.68
C ASN A 79 26.59 0.40 -0.23
N ILE A 80 27.13 -0.62 0.43
CA ILE A 80 26.91 -0.84 1.85
C ILE A 80 27.48 0.33 2.66
N ILE A 81 26.69 0.87 3.59
CA ILE A 81 27.10 1.96 4.47
C ILE A 81 27.07 1.56 5.95
N THR A 82 27.96 2.16 6.73
CA THR A 82 27.94 2.03 8.20
C THR A 82 27.07 3.10 8.85
N ILE A 83 26.80 2.94 10.14
CA ILE A 83 26.05 3.94 10.92
C ILE A 83 26.82 5.28 11.03
N ASP A 84 28.15 5.23 11.03
CA ASP A 84 28.98 6.44 11.08
C ASP A 84 28.90 7.21 9.76
N ASN A 85 28.92 6.50 8.61
CA ASN A 85 28.69 7.11 7.29
C ASN A 85 27.31 7.78 7.21
N LEU A 86 26.26 7.12 7.74
CA LEU A 86 24.91 7.66 7.75
C LEU A 86 24.80 8.92 8.62
N SER A 87 25.48 8.95 9.75
CA SER A 87 25.38 10.04 10.74
C SER A 87 25.80 11.39 10.15
N LYS A 88 26.84 11.41 9.33
CA LYS A 88 27.25 12.60 8.58
C LYS A 88 26.12 13.09 7.65
N LYS A 89 25.46 12.16 6.96
CA LYS A 89 24.34 12.48 6.05
C LYS A 89 23.12 13.00 6.81
N ILE A 90 22.82 12.48 8.00
CA ILE A 90 21.73 12.98 8.87
C ILE A 90 22.05 14.39 9.37
N TYR A 91 23.29 14.65 9.79
CA TYR A 91 23.72 15.98 10.24
C TYR A 91 23.55 17.04 9.14
N GLU A 92 23.83 16.70 7.89
CA GLU A 92 23.63 17.59 6.74
C GLU A 92 22.15 17.90 6.43
N LEU A 93 21.18 17.17 7.00
CA LEU A 93 19.75 17.40 6.80
C LEU A 93 19.14 18.32 7.85
N ASP A 94 19.72 18.40 9.05
CA ASP A 94 19.22 19.22 10.14
C ASP A 94 20.40 19.80 10.95
N THR A 95 20.67 21.09 10.72
CA THR A 95 21.74 21.83 11.38
C THR A 95 21.47 22.08 12.88
N ASN A 96 20.25 21.80 13.37
CA ASN A 96 19.91 21.87 14.79
C ASN A 96 20.26 20.58 15.56
N VAL A 97 20.91 19.63 14.91
CA VAL A 97 21.45 18.42 15.54
C VAL A 97 22.80 18.76 16.19
N ASN A 98 22.93 18.55 17.49
CA ASN A 98 24.18 18.78 18.21
C ASN A 98 25.26 17.81 17.72
N ALA A 99 26.41 18.35 17.25
CA ALA A 99 27.55 17.60 16.73
C ALA A 99 28.25 16.64 17.73
N ILE A 100 27.75 16.54 18.96
CA ILE A 100 28.31 15.73 20.07
C ILE A 100 27.58 14.38 20.20
N ASP A 101 26.41 14.21 19.57
CA ASP A 101 25.67 12.95 19.63
C ASP A 101 26.37 11.85 18.81
N ASN A 102 26.53 10.66 19.41
CA ASN A 102 27.11 9.52 18.70
C ASN A 102 26.16 9.01 17.59
N ALA A 103 26.72 8.25 16.66
CA ALA A 103 26.02 7.78 15.46
C ALA A 103 24.71 7.01 15.74
N SER A 104 24.65 6.25 16.84
CA SER A 104 23.46 5.50 17.22
C SER A 104 22.32 6.42 17.69
N LYS A 105 22.65 7.45 18.47
CA LYS A 105 21.68 8.44 18.94
C LYS A 105 21.12 9.30 17.80
N LEU A 106 21.96 9.60 16.80
CA LEU A 106 21.53 10.29 15.59
C LEU A 106 20.56 9.46 14.76
N LEU A 107 20.84 8.16 14.59
CA LEU A 107 19.90 7.25 13.92
C LEU A 107 18.57 7.16 14.67
N GLU A 108 18.61 7.06 15.99
CA GLU A 108 17.40 7.03 16.83
C GLU A 108 16.56 8.29 16.64
N LYS A 109 17.16 9.48 16.80
CA LYS A 109 16.49 10.77 16.57
C LYS A 109 15.91 10.84 15.16
N PHE A 110 16.65 10.40 14.16
CA PHE A 110 16.15 10.40 12.78
C PHE A 110 14.90 9.53 12.63
N ILE A 111 14.95 8.27 13.05
CA ILE A 111 13.82 7.33 12.87
C ILE A 111 12.60 7.73 13.71
N LEU A 112 12.82 8.18 14.94
CA LEU A 112 11.72 8.49 15.84
C LEU A 112 11.09 9.84 15.49
N ASP A 113 11.88 10.86 15.13
CA ASP A 113 11.39 12.24 15.13
C ASP A 113 11.41 12.91 13.75
N GLN A 114 12.35 12.56 12.87
CA GLN A 114 12.60 13.33 11.64
C GLN A 114 12.17 12.62 10.35
N TRP A 115 12.22 11.29 10.34
CA TRP A 115 11.88 10.47 9.18
C TRP A 115 10.40 10.59 8.84
N ASP A 116 10.11 10.96 7.59
CA ASP A 116 8.75 11.29 7.14
C ASP A 116 8.38 10.74 5.76
N VAL A 117 9.28 10.02 5.08
CA VAL A 117 8.99 9.37 3.79
C VAL A 117 9.62 7.99 3.71
N ILE A 118 8.81 7.00 3.34
CA ILE A 118 9.26 5.66 2.99
C ILE A 118 8.98 5.39 1.52
N ARG A 119 10.02 5.05 0.76
CA ARG A 119 9.90 4.56 -0.60
C ARG A 119 9.85 3.04 -0.59
N PHE A 120 8.82 2.48 -1.18
CA PHE A 120 8.69 1.05 -1.35
C PHE A 120 9.06 0.65 -2.77
N GLU A 121 9.85 -0.40 -2.93
CA GLU A 121 9.89 -1.19 -4.16
C GLU A 121 9.19 -2.53 -3.92
N GLU A 122 8.14 -2.81 -4.68
CA GLU A 122 7.25 -3.95 -4.44
C GLU A 122 6.82 -4.65 -5.72
N SER A 123 6.31 -5.87 -5.58
CA SER A 123 5.45 -6.53 -6.55
C SER A 123 4.07 -6.77 -5.96
N TRP A 124 3.02 -6.62 -6.77
CA TRP A 124 1.64 -6.78 -6.35
C TRP A 124 0.96 -7.91 -7.12
N GLU A 125 0.25 -8.76 -6.39
CA GLU A 125 -0.71 -9.73 -6.89
C GLU A 125 -2.09 -9.40 -6.34
N TYR A 126 -3.15 -9.97 -6.89
CA TYR A 126 -4.48 -9.85 -6.31
C TYR A 126 -5.31 -11.12 -6.49
N ASN A 127 -6.23 -11.36 -5.56
CA ASN A 127 -7.24 -12.41 -5.70
C ASN A 127 -8.33 -11.92 -6.66
N LYS A 128 -8.48 -12.54 -7.82
CA LYS A 128 -9.44 -12.09 -8.84
C LYS A 128 -10.91 -12.21 -8.43
N ASN A 129 -11.22 -13.02 -7.43
CA ASN A 129 -12.58 -13.21 -6.95
C ASN A 129 -13.00 -12.13 -5.94
N THR A 130 -12.05 -11.57 -5.19
CA THR A 130 -12.34 -10.59 -4.14
C THR A 130 -11.82 -9.19 -4.47
N GLY A 131 -10.79 -9.08 -5.31
CA GLY A 131 -10.05 -7.85 -5.55
C GLY A 131 -9.00 -7.52 -4.48
N GLN A 132 -8.77 -8.40 -3.49
CA GLN A 132 -7.76 -8.14 -2.45
C GLN A 132 -6.35 -8.16 -3.04
N ILE A 133 -5.58 -7.10 -2.80
CA ILE A 133 -4.18 -6.99 -3.20
C ILE A 133 -3.26 -7.66 -2.16
N PHE A 134 -2.25 -8.37 -2.63
CA PHE A 134 -1.14 -8.91 -1.86
C PHE A 134 0.15 -8.24 -2.32
N LYS A 135 0.99 -7.82 -1.37
CA LYS A 135 2.21 -7.06 -1.65
C LYS A 135 3.43 -7.81 -1.15
N ALA A 136 4.44 -7.92 -2.00
CA ALA A 136 5.76 -8.40 -1.64
C ALA A 136 6.76 -7.25 -1.72
N VAL A 137 7.34 -6.89 -0.57
CA VAL A 137 8.32 -5.82 -0.46
C VAL A 137 9.70 -6.36 -0.81
N LYS A 138 10.42 -5.65 -1.67
CA LYS A 138 11.76 -6.01 -2.14
C LYS A 138 12.84 -5.10 -1.58
N ASN A 139 12.54 -3.80 -1.53
CA ASN A 139 13.45 -2.80 -0.97
C ASN A 139 12.64 -1.71 -0.24
N LEU A 140 13.26 -1.16 0.79
CA LEU A 140 12.77 -0.04 1.58
C LEU A 140 13.79 1.08 1.53
N SER A 141 13.41 2.27 1.07
CA SER A 141 14.26 3.47 1.24
C SER A 141 13.68 4.40 2.27
N PHE A 142 14.52 4.79 3.21
CA PHE A 142 14.26 5.82 4.20
C PHE A 142 14.67 7.14 3.57
N MET A 143 13.67 7.99 3.38
CA MET A 143 13.78 9.26 2.68
C MET A 143 13.39 10.39 3.62
N LYS A 144 13.80 11.61 3.29
CA LYS A 144 13.36 12.83 3.95
C LYS A 144 12.60 13.69 2.94
N GLY A 145 11.35 14.01 3.24
CA GLY A 145 10.55 14.92 2.43
C GLY A 145 11.07 16.34 2.54
N GLU A 146 11.28 16.98 1.40
CA GLU A 146 11.45 18.42 1.29
C GLU A 146 10.06 19.02 1.07
N LYS A 147 9.77 20.11 1.79
CA LYS A 147 8.48 20.78 1.75
C LYS A 147 8.67 22.21 1.29
N ASP A 148 7.69 22.73 0.56
CA ASP A 148 7.63 24.15 0.25
C ASP A 148 7.22 24.99 1.47
N SER A 149 7.08 26.30 1.27
CA SER A 149 6.62 27.26 2.29
C SER A 149 5.21 26.98 2.81
N PHE A 150 4.41 26.18 2.11
CA PHE A 150 3.07 25.76 2.50
C PHE A 150 3.05 24.37 3.14
N MET A 151 4.23 23.83 3.47
CA MET A 151 4.41 22.49 4.04
C MET A 151 3.97 21.36 3.09
N MET A 152 3.83 21.64 1.80
CA MET A 152 3.48 20.63 0.79
C MET A 152 4.75 19.91 0.35
N PRO A 153 4.76 18.57 0.27
CA PRO A 153 5.92 17.85 -0.22
C PRO A 153 6.23 18.17 -1.69
N THR A 154 7.47 18.58 -1.95
CA THR A 154 7.94 18.93 -3.31
C THR A 154 8.88 17.88 -3.88
N MET A 155 9.75 17.32 -3.03
CA MET A 155 10.68 16.26 -3.39
C MET A 155 11.06 15.44 -2.17
N SER A 156 11.76 14.34 -2.39
CA SER A 156 12.23 13.47 -1.30
C SER A 156 13.71 13.14 -1.49
N LYS A 157 14.50 13.46 -0.48
CA LYS A 157 15.93 13.19 -0.44
C LYS A 157 16.18 11.78 0.10
N HIS A 158 16.94 10.98 -0.62
CA HIS A 158 17.31 9.63 -0.17
C HIS A 158 18.29 9.69 0.98
N ILE A 159 18.03 8.94 2.06
CA ILE A 159 18.94 8.84 3.19
C ILE A 159 19.67 7.51 3.14
N PHE A 160 18.96 6.39 3.19
CA PHE A 160 19.51 5.04 3.04
C PHE A 160 18.43 4.06 2.59
N SER A 161 18.85 2.88 2.14
CA SER A 161 17.97 1.78 1.75
C SER A 161 18.29 0.49 2.48
N ILE A 162 17.32 -0.41 2.56
CA ILE A 162 17.45 -1.76 3.09
C ILE A 162 16.81 -2.72 2.09
N ASP A 163 17.62 -3.66 1.58
CA ASP A 163 17.11 -4.80 0.83
C ASP A 163 16.46 -5.78 1.81
N VAL A 164 15.21 -6.12 1.54
CA VAL A 164 14.44 -7.02 2.40
C VAL A 164 14.23 -8.35 1.71
N ALA A 165 14.32 -9.43 2.50
CA ALA A 165 14.03 -10.75 1.97
C ALA A 165 12.53 -10.88 1.72
N ASN A 166 12.17 -11.54 0.62
CA ASN A 166 10.77 -11.85 0.34
C ASN A 166 10.40 -13.15 1.07
N ILE A 167 9.57 -13.05 2.12
CA ILE A 167 9.09 -14.20 2.89
C ILE A 167 7.56 -14.22 2.87
N LYS A 168 6.98 -15.43 2.95
CA LYS A 168 5.54 -15.64 3.03
C LYS A 168 4.89 -14.73 4.07
N MET A 169 3.82 -14.07 3.64
CA MET A 169 2.98 -13.19 4.44
C MET A 169 2.55 -13.86 5.75
N LYS A 170 2.80 -13.16 6.87
CA LYS A 170 2.17 -13.50 8.15
C LYS A 170 0.67 -13.17 8.09
N LYS A 171 -0.15 -13.96 8.79
CA LYS A 171 -1.57 -13.64 8.99
C LYS A 171 -1.70 -12.27 9.68
N PRO A 172 -2.76 -11.51 9.39
CA PRO A 172 -2.99 -10.22 10.05
C PRO A 172 -3.20 -10.45 11.54
N ASP A 173 -2.68 -9.52 12.33
CA ASP A 173 -2.87 -9.45 13.77
C ASP A 173 -3.80 -8.29 14.08
N LEU A 174 -5.06 -8.58 14.37
CA LEU A 174 -6.12 -7.56 14.39
C LEU A 174 -6.01 -6.63 15.60
N ASP A 175 -5.19 -6.97 16.59
CA ASP A 175 -4.94 -6.14 17.76
C ASP A 175 -3.88 -5.05 17.49
N LYS A 176 -3.33 -5.00 16.25
CA LYS A 176 -2.32 -4.03 15.84
C LYS A 176 -2.91 -2.96 14.91
N SER A 177 -2.43 -1.73 15.08
CA SER A 177 -2.80 -0.57 14.27
C SER A 177 -2.58 -0.80 12.76
N TYR A 178 -3.47 -0.21 11.96
CA TYR A 178 -3.31 -0.06 10.51
C TYR A 178 -2.86 1.36 10.15
N VAL A 179 -2.43 1.52 8.90
CA VAL A 179 -2.04 2.77 8.26
C VAL A 179 -2.88 2.92 6.99
N ILE A 180 -3.39 4.13 6.78
CA ILE A 180 -4.16 4.53 5.61
C ILE A 180 -3.30 5.49 4.79
N TYR A 181 -3.05 5.16 3.53
CA TYR A 181 -2.20 5.98 2.68
C TYR A 181 -2.56 5.84 1.19
N ASP A 182 -2.20 6.84 0.40
CA ASP A 182 -2.45 6.87 -1.04
C ASP A 182 -1.25 6.39 -1.84
N VAL A 183 -1.50 5.72 -2.97
CA VAL A 183 -0.49 5.38 -3.97
C VAL A 183 -0.99 5.76 -5.35
N CYS A 184 -0.25 6.65 -6.02
CA CYS A 184 -0.43 6.87 -7.45
C CYS A 184 0.08 5.65 -8.23
N ILE A 185 -0.73 5.21 -9.19
CA ILE A 185 -0.44 4.07 -10.08
C ILE A 185 -0.33 4.51 -11.54
N ILE A 186 -0.35 5.82 -11.76
CA ILE A 186 0.08 6.51 -12.97
C ILE A 186 1.17 7.54 -12.59
N PRO A 187 2.20 7.73 -13.43
CA PRO A 187 3.21 8.76 -13.20
C PRO A 187 2.57 10.16 -13.21
N LEU A 188 2.82 10.95 -12.16
CA LEU A 188 2.41 12.37 -12.08
C LEU A 188 3.55 13.33 -12.35
N VAL A 189 4.78 12.82 -12.34
CA VAL A 189 6.01 13.56 -12.56
C VAL A 189 6.90 12.70 -13.44
N GLU A 190 7.76 13.34 -14.22
CA GLU A 190 8.78 12.62 -14.98
C GLU A 190 9.71 11.87 -14.02
N SER A 191 10.01 10.62 -14.37
CA SER A 191 10.92 9.77 -13.62
C SER A 191 11.79 8.98 -14.57
N THR A 192 13.07 8.84 -14.25
CA THR A 192 13.98 7.98 -14.99
C THR A 192 13.64 6.50 -14.79
N SER A 193 12.89 6.15 -13.75
CA SER A 193 12.41 4.79 -13.52
C SER A 193 11.03 4.60 -14.13
N PRO A 194 10.85 3.68 -15.10
CA PRO A 194 9.54 3.40 -15.68
C PRO A 194 8.58 2.73 -14.68
N TYR A 195 9.06 2.36 -13.49
CA TYR A 195 8.28 1.71 -12.42
C TYR A 195 7.79 2.69 -11.34
N TYR A 196 8.22 3.96 -11.39
CA TYR A 196 7.84 4.95 -10.38
C TYR A 196 6.39 5.38 -10.57
N HIS A 197 5.56 5.09 -9.58
CA HIS A 197 4.11 5.29 -9.60
C HIS A 197 3.44 4.75 -10.86
N ASN A 198 3.92 3.65 -11.44
CA ASN A 198 3.45 3.20 -12.74
C ASN A 198 3.01 1.75 -12.72
N ILE A 199 1.76 1.52 -13.10
CA ILE A 199 1.22 0.21 -13.46
C ILE A 199 0.68 0.32 -14.88
N SER A 200 1.02 -0.66 -15.73
CA SER A 200 0.56 -0.69 -17.12
C SER A 200 -0.97 -0.56 -17.22
N LEU A 201 -1.42 0.15 -18.25
CA LEU A 201 -2.85 0.37 -18.50
C LEU A 201 -3.63 -0.95 -18.53
N SER A 202 -3.12 -1.97 -19.24
CA SER A 202 -3.77 -3.28 -19.33
C SER A 202 -3.93 -3.98 -17.97
N SER A 203 -2.92 -3.91 -17.10
CA SER A 203 -2.99 -4.51 -15.77
C SER A 203 -3.96 -3.74 -14.87
N ARG A 204 -3.98 -2.40 -14.94
CA ARG A 204 -4.97 -1.57 -14.24
C ARG A 204 -6.40 -1.88 -14.69
N GLN A 205 -6.64 -1.91 -16.00
CA GLN A 205 -7.93 -2.25 -16.60
C GLN A 205 -8.42 -3.61 -16.11
N LYS A 206 -7.56 -4.63 -16.16
CA LYS A 206 -7.89 -5.97 -15.66
C LYS A 206 -8.24 -5.96 -14.17
N TYR A 207 -7.38 -5.38 -13.33
CA TYR A 207 -7.58 -5.36 -11.89
C TYR A 207 -8.86 -4.65 -11.48
N PHE A 208 -9.13 -3.45 -11.98
CA PHE A 208 -10.32 -2.71 -11.60
C PHE A 208 -11.60 -3.32 -12.17
N THR A 209 -11.53 -3.97 -13.33
CA THR A 209 -12.65 -4.77 -13.85
C THR A 209 -12.97 -5.92 -12.89
N ASP A 210 -11.96 -6.67 -12.46
CA ASP A 210 -12.13 -7.79 -11.52
C ASP A 210 -12.61 -7.29 -10.14
N LEU A 211 -12.08 -6.17 -9.63
CA LEU A 211 -12.51 -5.54 -8.38
C LEU A 211 -13.97 -5.08 -8.46
N PHE A 212 -14.36 -4.38 -9.52
CA PHE A 212 -15.73 -3.89 -9.70
C PHE A 212 -16.71 -5.07 -9.81
N ASN A 213 -16.32 -6.15 -10.48
CA ASN A 213 -17.09 -7.37 -10.53
C ASN A 213 -17.20 -8.05 -9.15
N ALA A 214 -16.11 -8.10 -8.38
CA ALA A 214 -16.13 -8.62 -7.01
C ALA A 214 -17.11 -7.82 -6.12
N VAL A 215 -17.10 -6.50 -6.24
CA VAL A 215 -17.99 -5.57 -5.52
C VAL A 215 -19.46 -5.79 -5.90
N ARG A 216 -19.79 -5.81 -7.21
CA ARG A 216 -21.15 -6.11 -7.71
C ARG A 216 -21.68 -7.46 -7.23
N ASN A 217 -20.77 -8.43 -7.12
CA ASN A 217 -21.08 -9.79 -6.67
C ASN A 217 -20.97 -9.99 -5.14
N ASN A 218 -20.88 -8.89 -4.37
CA ASN A 218 -20.86 -8.90 -2.91
C ASN A 218 -19.73 -9.79 -2.32
N LYS A 219 -18.56 -9.78 -2.98
CA LYS A 219 -17.35 -10.49 -2.54
C LYS A 219 -16.45 -9.63 -1.65
N ALA A 220 -16.70 -8.34 -1.60
CA ALA A 220 -16.13 -7.39 -0.65
C ALA A 220 -17.25 -6.63 0.07
N ILE A 221 -16.99 -6.16 1.28
CA ILE A 221 -17.86 -5.17 1.93
C ILE A 221 -17.58 -3.82 1.29
N VAL A 222 -18.62 -3.04 1.06
CA VAL A 222 -18.53 -1.74 0.41
C VAL A 222 -18.89 -0.66 1.41
N LEU A 223 -17.98 0.28 1.63
CA LEU A 223 -18.21 1.49 2.42
C LEU A 223 -18.06 2.72 1.54
N ASP A 224 -18.75 3.80 1.88
CA ASP A 224 -18.54 5.11 1.26
C ASP A 224 -17.21 5.73 1.74
N TYR A 225 -16.91 6.96 1.30
CA TYR A 225 -15.67 7.63 1.70
C TYR A 225 -15.52 7.84 3.22
N PHE A 226 -16.64 8.00 3.93
CA PHE A 226 -16.72 8.24 5.38
C PHE A 226 -16.87 6.94 6.19
N TYR A 227 -16.58 5.80 5.57
CA TYR A 227 -16.65 4.47 6.17
C TYR A 227 -18.08 3.99 6.51
N GLU A 228 -19.10 4.67 6.00
CA GLU A 228 -20.48 4.21 6.15
C GLU A 228 -20.78 3.07 5.17
N LYS A 229 -21.43 2.02 5.67
CA LYS A 229 -21.73 0.84 4.85
C LYS A 229 -22.75 1.17 3.77
N ILE A 230 -22.39 0.92 2.51
CA ILE A 230 -23.29 1.12 1.38
C ILE A 230 -24.26 -0.06 1.26
N PRO A 231 -25.59 0.19 1.23
CA PRO A 231 -26.58 -0.84 1.01
C PRO A 231 -26.42 -1.56 -0.33
N ARG A 232 -26.77 -2.85 -0.36
CA ARG A 232 -26.53 -3.71 -1.54
C ARG A 232 -27.24 -3.21 -2.80
N ASP A 233 -28.45 -2.70 -2.64
CA ASP A 233 -29.28 -2.12 -3.70
C ASP A 233 -28.72 -0.80 -4.25
N LYS A 234 -27.75 -0.18 -3.56
CA LYS A 234 -27.07 1.06 -3.98
C LYS A 234 -25.70 0.83 -4.61
N ILE A 235 -25.19 -0.41 -4.62
CA ILE A 235 -23.85 -0.72 -5.16
C ILE A 235 -23.76 -0.41 -6.67
N SER A 236 -24.84 -0.59 -7.43
CA SER A 236 -24.84 -0.27 -8.87
C SER A 236 -24.54 1.20 -9.15
N ASP A 237 -24.97 2.09 -8.25
CA ASP A 237 -24.88 3.53 -8.41
C ASP A 237 -23.44 4.02 -8.27
N LEU A 238 -22.56 3.21 -7.67
CA LEU A 238 -21.14 3.52 -7.48
C LEU A 238 -20.30 3.45 -8.76
N PHE A 239 -20.87 2.92 -9.84
CA PHE A 239 -20.16 2.70 -11.11
C PHE A 239 -20.55 3.72 -12.19
N VAL A 240 -21.27 4.78 -11.81
CA VAL A 240 -21.69 5.85 -12.71
C VAL A 240 -21.44 7.21 -12.07
N ILE A 241 -21.11 8.19 -12.89
CA ILE A 241 -21.08 9.61 -12.54
C ILE A 241 -22.38 10.23 -13.06
N LYS A 242 -23.10 10.92 -12.17
CA LYS A 242 -24.28 11.69 -12.54
C LYS A 242 -23.85 13.03 -13.10
N GLY A 243 -24.35 13.37 -14.28
CA GLY A 243 -24.11 14.65 -14.95
C GLY A 243 -25.39 15.23 -15.52
N ILE A 244 -25.32 16.46 -16.02
CA ILE A 244 -26.39 17.11 -16.78
C ILE A 244 -25.90 17.25 -18.21
N GLU A 245 -26.68 16.74 -19.17
CA GLU A 245 -26.39 16.91 -20.58
C GLU A 245 -26.63 18.36 -21.00
N GLU A 246 -25.61 19.01 -21.58
CA GLU A 246 -25.60 20.44 -21.91
C GLU A 246 -26.77 20.87 -22.81
N PHE A 247 -27.11 20.04 -23.82
CA PHE A 247 -28.13 20.41 -24.81
C PHE A 247 -29.57 20.12 -24.39
N THR A 248 -29.79 19.14 -23.51
CA THR A 248 -31.14 18.69 -23.15
C THR A 248 -31.52 19.04 -21.71
N ASN A 249 -30.56 19.46 -20.90
CA ASN A 249 -30.68 19.69 -19.46
C ASN A 249 -31.23 18.45 -18.71
N LYS A 250 -31.02 17.24 -19.25
CA LYS A 250 -31.43 15.98 -18.64
C LYS A 250 -30.29 15.38 -17.81
N GLU A 251 -30.66 14.73 -16.72
CA GLU A 251 -29.70 13.93 -15.94
C GLU A 251 -29.25 12.72 -16.77
N ILE A 252 -27.95 12.57 -16.91
CA ILE A 252 -27.30 11.43 -17.56
C ILE A 252 -26.44 10.68 -16.55
N SER A 253 -26.35 9.36 -16.75
CA SER A 253 -25.46 8.49 -15.98
C SER A 253 -24.32 8.05 -16.88
N ILE A 254 -23.12 8.54 -16.61
CA ILE A 254 -21.91 8.24 -17.37
C ILE A 254 -21.17 7.10 -16.65
N PRO A 255 -20.96 5.93 -17.27
CA PRO A 255 -20.17 4.87 -16.66
C PRO A 255 -18.77 5.35 -16.29
N ILE A 256 -18.29 4.95 -15.11
CA ILE A 256 -16.93 5.26 -14.68
C ILE A 256 -15.92 4.61 -15.63
N SER A 257 -15.01 5.42 -16.17
CA SER A 257 -13.88 4.91 -16.94
C SER A 257 -12.80 4.38 -16.00
N ILE A 258 -12.55 3.07 -16.07
CA ILE A 258 -11.50 2.42 -15.29
C ILE A 258 -10.11 2.98 -15.63
N GLU A 259 -9.92 3.50 -16.85
CA GLU A 259 -8.64 4.05 -17.31
C GLU A 259 -8.25 5.32 -16.55
N GLU A 260 -9.26 6.06 -16.09
CA GLU A 260 -9.13 7.30 -15.32
C GLU A 260 -8.77 7.04 -13.85
N ILE A 261 -8.84 5.79 -13.38
CA ILE A 261 -8.38 5.43 -12.05
C ILE A 261 -6.84 5.49 -12.01
N GLY A 262 -6.35 6.53 -11.34
CA GLY A 262 -4.92 6.84 -11.24
C GLY A 262 -4.33 6.68 -9.84
N ARG A 263 -5.18 6.42 -8.83
CA ARG A 263 -4.76 6.28 -7.44
C ARG A 263 -5.48 5.13 -6.74
N ILE A 264 -4.80 4.49 -5.79
CA ILE A 264 -5.41 3.56 -4.84
C ILE A 264 -5.02 4.02 -3.44
N LYS A 265 -6.01 4.29 -2.59
CA LYS A 265 -5.79 4.42 -1.15
C LYS A 265 -5.88 3.04 -0.52
N PHE A 266 -4.96 2.70 0.37
CA PHE A 266 -4.95 1.42 1.06
C PHE A 266 -5.26 1.58 2.53
N ILE A 267 -5.89 0.57 3.13
CA ILE A 267 -5.90 0.33 4.57
C ILE A 267 -5.02 -0.90 4.79
N GLU A 268 -3.86 -0.73 5.44
CA GLU A 268 -2.89 -1.80 5.59
C GLU A 268 -2.36 -1.93 7.00
N GLN A 269 -2.00 -3.15 7.37
CA GLN A 269 -1.14 -3.39 8.50
C GLN A 269 0.29 -3.68 8.04
N TRP A 270 1.25 -3.02 8.69
CA TRP A 270 2.68 -3.21 8.45
C TRP A 270 3.33 -3.97 9.62
N TYR A 271 4.03 -5.05 9.30
CA TYR A 271 4.74 -5.88 10.26
C TYR A 271 6.24 -5.97 9.94
N TRP A 272 7.04 -5.35 10.80
CA TRP A 272 8.49 -5.29 10.73
C TRP A 272 9.08 -6.53 11.41
N ASP A 273 9.51 -7.52 10.63
CA ASP A 273 10.18 -8.71 11.14
C ASP A 273 11.69 -8.44 11.28
N THR A 274 12.12 -8.10 12.49
CA THR A 274 13.53 -7.87 12.81
C THR A 274 14.38 -9.13 12.70
N SER A 275 13.80 -10.31 12.88
CA SER A 275 14.56 -11.57 12.87
C SER A 275 14.99 -11.92 11.45
N ASN A 276 14.08 -11.74 10.49
CA ASN A 276 14.31 -12.09 9.10
C ASN A 276 14.62 -10.90 8.18
N LEU A 277 14.60 -9.67 8.71
CA LEU A 277 14.69 -8.43 7.94
C LEU A 277 13.69 -8.40 6.78
N THR A 278 12.42 -8.59 7.12
CA THR A 278 11.30 -8.52 6.16
C THR A 278 10.24 -7.55 6.63
N LEU A 279 9.57 -6.89 5.67
CA LEU A 279 8.36 -6.14 5.93
C LEU A 279 7.18 -6.87 5.30
N ASN A 280 6.25 -7.32 6.15
CA ASN A 280 5.01 -7.94 5.70
C ASN A 280 3.90 -6.89 5.71
N LYS A 281 3.14 -6.82 4.63
CA LYS A 281 1.99 -5.94 4.50
C LYS A 281 0.73 -6.76 4.34
N TYR A 282 -0.31 -6.42 5.08
CA TYR A 282 -1.63 -7.01 4.92
C TYR A 282 -2.63 -5.95 4.51
N VAL A 283 -3.21 -6.09 3.32
CA VAL A 283 -4.21 -5.16 2.78
C VAL A 283 -5.58 -5.55 3.29
N PHE A 284 -6.19 -4.69 4.10
CA PHE A 284 -7.56 -4.86 4.59
C PHE A 284 -8.60 -4.24 3.66
N GLY A 285 -8.23 -3.17 2.94
CA GLY A 285 -9.13 -2.52 2.02
C GLY A 285 -8.42 -1.62 1.03
N VAL A 286 -9.14 -1.31 -0.05
CA VAL A 286 -8.71 -0.41 -1.12
C VAL A 286 -9.81 0.59 -1.44
N ASN A 287 -9.42 1.83 -1.75
CA ASN A 287 -10.32 2.86 -2.28
C ASN A 287 -9.74 3.38 -3.60
N PRO A 288 -10.32 3.01 -4.75
CA PRO A 288 -9.91 3.53 -6.05
C PRO A 288 -10.24 5.02 -6.17
N GLY A 289 -9.31 5.79 -6.72
CA GLY A 289 -9.46 7.24 -6.96
C GLY A 289 -9.42 7.58 -8.45
N LEU A 290 -10.48 8.21 -8.94
CA LEU A 290 -10.54 8.77 -10.30
C LEU A 290 -9.77 10.07 -10.38
N GLN A 291 -9.02 10.26 -11.45
CA GLN A 291 -8.42 11.55 -11.77
C GLN A 291 -9.51 12.61 -11.93
N VAL A 292 -9.34 13.75 -11.27
CA VAL A 292 -10.16 14.95 -11.50
C VAL A 292 -9.28 15.96 -12.22
N ARG A 293 -9.69 16.31 -13.43
CA ARG A 293 -8.96 17.26 -14.28
C ARG A 293 -9.77 18.53 -14.46
N LYS A 294 -9.08 19.66 -14.51
CA LYS A 294 -9.62 20.93 -14.99
C LYS A 294 -8.81 21.26 -16.23
N GLU A 295 -9.46 21.24 -17.39
CA GLU A 295 -8.77 21.26 -18.69
C GLU A 295 -7.74 20.12 -18.75
N ASP A 296 -6.47 20.42 -19.04
CA ASP A 296 -5.41 19.42 -19.10
C ASP A 296 -4.74 19.14 -17.73
N ASP A 297 -5.02 19.98 -16.72
CA ASP A 297 -4.37 19.89 -15.42
C ASP A 297 -5.07 18.90 -14.48
N LEU A 298 -4.29 17.97 -13.92
CA LEU A 298 -4.75 17.12 -12.84
C LEU A 298 -4.83 17.93 -11.54
N ILE A 299 -6.05 18.18 -11.06
CA ILE A 299 -6.29 18.96 -9.83
C ILE A 299 -6.50 18.08 -8.59
N GLY A 300 -6.68 16.77 -8.77
CA GLY A 300 -6.81 15.86 -7.65
C GLY A 300 -7.39 14.51 -8.03
N PHE A 301 -7.90 13.79 -7.02
CA PHE A 301 -8.54 12.51 -7.21
C PHE A 301 -9.82 12.40 -6.39
N SER A 302 -10.90 11.97 -7.05
CA SER A 302 -12.18 11.70 -6.40
C SER A 302 -12.21 10.24 -5.92
N PRO A 303 -12.38 9.98 -4.62
CA PRO A 303 -12.51 8.61 -4.10
C PRO A 303 -13.84 7.99 -4.56
N LEU A 304 -13.82 6.70 -4.89
CA LEU A 304 -15.05 5.99 -5.28
C LEU A 304 -15.76 5.36 -4.08
N PHE A 305 -15.20 4.28 -3.56
CA PHE A 305 -15.74 3.53 -2.43
C PHE A 305 -14.60 2.73 -1.81
N TRP A 306 -14.74 2.35 -0.53
CA TRP A 306 -13.88 1.35 0.08
C TRP A 306 -14.38 -0.05 -0.22
N ALA A 307 -13.51 -0.89 -0.79
CA ALA A 307 -13.70 -2.34 -0.82
C ALA A 307 -12.92 -2.96 0.35
N ILE A 308 -13.64 -3.50 1.34
CA ILE A 308 -13.07 -4.08 2.56
C ILE A 308 -13.10 -5.61 2.47
N PHE A 309 -11.93 -6.21 2.65
CA PHE A 309 -11.69 -7.65 2.53
C PHE A 309 -11.66 -8.36 3.89
N ASN A 310 -11.61 -7.60 5.00
CA ASN A 310 -11.67 -8.15 6.35
C ASN A 310 -12.76 -7.46 7.17
N LYS A 311 -13.79 -8.21 7.56
CA LYS A 311 -14.94 -7.65 8.28
C LYS A 311 -14.58 -7.11 9.67
N LYS A 312 -13.50 -7.60 10.26
CA LYS A 312 -13.18 -7.30 11.66
C LYS A 312 -12.68 -5.87 11.84
N ILE A 313 -12.12 -5.26 10.79
CA ILE A 313 -11.61 -3.89 10.88
C ILE A 313 -12.71 -2.82 10.77
N ILE A 314 -13.94 -3.18 10.37
CA ILE A 314 -15.01 -2.19 10.15
C ILE A 314 -15.35 -1.41 11.42
N ASN A 315 -15.31 -2.07 12.57
CA ASN A 315 -15.66 -1.43 13.85
C ASN A 315 -14.60 -0.44 14.32
N ASP A 316 -13.39 -0.50 13.75
CA ASP A 316 -12.26 0.34 14.11
C ASP A 316 -12.10 1.54 13.16
N LEU A 317 -12.76 1.52 11.99
CA LEU A 317 -12.76 2.58 10.97
C LEU A 317 -13.74 3.71 11.30
#